data_AF-A0A6F8ZPT6-F1
#
_entry.id   AF-A0A6F8ZPT6-F1
#
_cell.length_a   1.000
_cell.length_b   1.000
_cell.length_c   1.000
_cell.angle_alpha   90.00
_cell.angle_beta   90.00
_cell.angle_gamma   90.00
#
_symmetry.space_group_name_H-M   'P 1'
#
loop_
_entity.id
_entity.type
_entity.pdbx_description
1 polymer ?
#
loop_
_entity_poly.entity_id
_entity_poly.type
_entity_poly.pdbx_seq_one_letter_code
_entity_poly.pdbx_strand_id
1 'polypeptide(L)'
;SNRAVQHELERYVSDKVTAQRIDHHLSHHLRNALSLPDSWSKFTDDNILHSQSERAVSHKLRDEIKILLKAMSNKMWNQFNTVNVAFTNRMSETTDAKNSLQTHLAKTLQEIFQTEMLIDSLKKALSDKECPLKVAQTRLELCRDNPHQRLVGEVREIEDTIHKLRERLMEAEITLQTLVKTKDALDHDLSIKAKSLFLDQEKCMGMRKSFPSTPRLVGYT
;
A
#
# COMPACT_ATOMS: atom_id res chain seq x y z
N SER A 1 -56.56 -63.39 88.16
CA SER A 1 -56.53 -63.34 86.68
C SER A 1 -56.58 -61.97 86.02
N ASN A 2 -56.85 -60.84 86.71
CA ASN A 2 -57.06 -59.55 86.04
C ASN A 2 -55.79 -58.66 85.89
N ARG A 3 -54.81 -58.82 86.78
CA ARG A 3 -53.62 -57.94 86.84
C ARG A 3 -52.60 -58.18 85.72
N ALA A 4 -52.45 -59.43 85.28
CA ALA A 4 -51.58 -59.78 84.16
C ALA A 4 -52.12 -59.22 82.83
N VAL A 5 -53.44 -59.34 82.62
CA VAL A 5 -54.14 -58.79 81.45
C VAL A 5 -54.02 -57.26 81.42
N GLN A 6 -54.13 -56.59 82.57
CA GLN A 6 -53.99 -55.13 82.65
C GLN A 6 -52.56 -54.66 82.35
N HIS A 7 -51.54 -55.34 82.90
CA HIS A 7 -50.15 -55.00 82.61
C HIS A 7 -49.79 -55.25 81.13
N GLU A 8 -50.36 -56.29 80.52
CA GLU A 8 -50.19 -56.58 79.10
C GLU A 8 -50.89 -55.53 78.21
N LEU A 9 -52.06 -55.05 78.63
CA LEU A 9 -52.78 -53.97 77.95
C LEU A 9 -52.02 -52.63 78.06
N GLU A 10 -51.48 -52.30 79.24
CA GLU A 10 -50.67 -51.10 79.45
C GLU A 10 -49.39 -51.14 78.60
N ARG A 11 -48.74 -52.31 78.51
CA ARG A 11 -47.60 -52.51 77.61
C ARG A 11 -48.00 -52.32 76.15
N TYR A 12 -49.11 -52.92 75.73
CA TYR A 12 -49.61 -52.78 74.36
C TYR A 12 -49.97 -51.35 74.00
N VAL A 13 -50.55 -50.59 74.93
CA VAL A 13 -50.85 -49.17 74.75
C VAL A 13 -49.56 -48.35 74.63
N SER A 14 -48.56 -48.64 75.48
CA SER A 14 -47.25 -47.97 75.41
C SER A 14 -46.52 -48.25 74.09
N ASP A 15 -46.53 -49.51 73.65
CA ASP A 15 -45.97 -49.94 72.37
C ASP A 15 -46.68 -49.25 71.20
N LYS A 16 -48.02 -49.15 71.26
CA LYS A 16 -48.82 -48.46 70.25
C LYS A 16 -48.52 -46.95 70.17
N VAL A 17 -48.35 -46.28 71.30
CA VAL A 17 -47.97 -44.86 71.35
C VAL A 17 -46.57 -44.65 70.81
N THR A 18 -45.65 -45.57 71.10
CA THR A 18 -44.27 -45.51 70.62
C THR A 18 -44.21 -45.74 69.11
N ALA A 19 -44.95 -46.73 68.60
CA ALA A 19 -45.10 -46.98 67.17
C ALA A 19 -45.70 -45.76 66.43
N GLN A 20 -46.72 -45.11 67.00
CA GLN A 20 -47.29 -43.90 66.43
C GLN A 20 -46.29 -42.73 66.37
N ARG A 21 -45.44 -42.56 67.39
CA ARG A 21 -44.39 -41.52 67.36
C ARG A 21 -43.32 -41.82 66.31
N ILE A 22 -42.90 -43.08 66.20
CA ILE A 22 -41.93 -43.53 65.20
C ILE A 22 -42.48 -43.29 63.79
N ASP A 23 -43.73 -43.66 63.54
CA ASP A 23 -44.41 -43.45 62.25
C ASP A 23 -44.52 -41.95 61.91
N HIS A 24 -44.87 -41.11 62.88
CA HIS A 24 -44.92 -39.66 62.68
C HIS A 24 -43.55 -39.06 62.35
N HIS A 25 -42.50 -39.53 63.04
CA HIS A 25 -41.14 -39.07 62.82
C HIS A 25 -40.59 -39.53 61.46
N LEU A 26 -40.83 -40.79 61.08
CA LEU A 26 -40.44 -41.33 59.78
C LEU A 26 -41.20 -40.65 58.64
N SER A 27 -42.49 -40.39 58.79
CA SER A 27 -43.31 -39.66 57.81
C SER A 27 -42.82 -38.23 57.58
N HIS A 28 -42.49 -37.52 58.66
CA HIS A 28 -41.90 -36.18 58.57
C HIS A 28 -40.50 -36.20 57.94
N HIS A 29 -39.69 -37.21 58.26
CA HIS A 29 -38.35 -37.36 57.69
C HIS A 29 -38.39 -37.74 56.20
N LEU A 30 -39.28 -38.65 55.79
CA LEU A 30 -39.50 -38.99 54.37
C LEU A 30 -39.99 -37.78 53.57
N ARG A 31 -40.88 -36.96 54.13
CA ARG A 31 -41.32 -35.71 53.47
C ARG A 31 -40.19 -34.71 53.24
N ASN A 32 -39.17 -34.71 54.10
CA ASN A 32 -38.03 -33.81 53.97
C ASN A 32 -36.89 -34.41 53.10
N ALA A 33 -36.77 -35.74 53.05
CA ALA A 33 -35.77 -36.43 52.25
C ALA A 33 -36.23 -36.73 50.81
N LEU A 34 -37.54 -36.80 50.57
CA LEU A 34 -38.13 -36.95 49.24
C LEU A 34 -38.56 -35.57 48.76
N SER A 35 -37.74 -34.96 47.90
CA SER A 35 -38.21 -33.96 46.94
C SER A 35 -39.51 -34.46 46.31
N LEU A 36 -40.64 -33.83 46.64
CA LEU A 36 -41.98 -34.21 46.21
C LEU A 36 -42.03 -34.25 44.66
N PRO A 37 -42.80 -35.16 44.02
CA PRO A 37 -42.93 -35.21 42.56
C PRO A 37 -43.19 -33.84 41.91
N ASP A 38 -43.96 -32.97 42.57
CA ASP A 38 -44.22 -31.60 42.10
C ASP A 38 -42.97 -30.72 42.06
N SER A 39 -42.03 -30.91 43.00
CA SER A 39 -40.76 -30.19 43.02
C SER A 39 -39.83 -30.63 41.89
N TRP A 40 -39.81 -31.92 41.55
CA TRP A 40 -39.10 -32.45 40.38
C TRP A 40 -39.73 -31.98 39.07
N SER A 41 -41.08 -31.98 38.99
CA SER A 41 -41.79 -31.46 37.83
C SER A 41 -41.42 -30.01 37.58
N LYS A 42 -41.54 -29.17 38.61
CA LYS A 42 -41.18 -27.74 38.51
C LYS A 42 -39.72 -27.53 38.13
N PHE A 43 -38.79 -28.23 38.78
CA PHE A 43 -37.36 -28.13 38.44
C PHE A 43 -37.08 -28.54 36.99
N THR A 44 -37.74 -29.60 36.51
CA THR A 44 -37.61 -30.07 35.14
C THR A 44 -38.19 -29.05 34.15
N ASP A 45 -39.36 -28.49 34.44
CA ASP A 45 -39.99 -27.44 33.64
C ASP A 45 -39.12 -26.18 33.56
N ASP A 46 -38.59 -25.72 34.71
CA ASP A 46 -37.67 -24.58 34.80
C ASP A 46 -36.40 -24.84 33.96
N ASN A 47 -35.84 -26.06 34.04
CA ASN A 47 -34.67 -26.45 33.24
C ASN A 47 -34.96 -26.53 31.73
N ILE A 48 -36.16 -27.01 31.35
CA ILE A 48 -36.59 -27.03 29.93
C ILE A 48 -36.72 -25.61 29.41
N LEU A 49 -37.39 -24.71 30.15
CA LEU A 49 -37.55 -23.31 29.78
C LEU A 49 -36.20 -22.60 29.67
N HIS A 50 -35.31 -22.82 30.64
CA HIS A 50 -33.96 -22.29 30.60
C HIS A 50 -33.20 -22.79 29.37
N SER A 51 -33.21 -24.10 29.10
CA SER A 51 -32.57 -24.69 27.92
C SER A 51 -33.13 -24.14 26.60
N GLN A 52 -34.44 -23.93 26.50
CA GLN A 52 -35.06 -23.32 25.33
C GLN A 52 -34.60 -21.87 25.13
N SER A 53 -34.55 -21.08 26.21
CA SER A 53 -34.07 -19.70 26.20
C SER A 53 -32.61 -19.62 25.74
N GLU A 54 -31.73 -20.44 26.33
CA GLU A 54 -30.31 -20.51 25.96
C GLU A 54 -30.11 -20.93 24.50
N ARG A 55 -30.89 -21.90 24.00
CA ARG A 55 -30.85 -22.29 22.58
C ARG A 55 -31.29 -21.18 21.65
N ALA A 56 -32.32 -20.40 22.01
CA ALA A 56 -32.78 -19.26 21.22
C ALA A 56 -31.72 -18.16 21.16
N VAL A 57 -31.09 -17.83 22.30
CA VAL A 57 -29.97 -16.88 22.36
C VAL A 57 -28.78 -17.37 21.53
N SER A 58 -28.41 -18.66 21.64
CA SER A 58 -27.35 -19.27 20.85
C SER A 58 -27.64 -19.26 19.34
N HIS A 59 -28.89 -19.49 18.94
CA HIS A 59 -29.30 -19.37 17.54
C HIS A 59 -29.12 -17.94 17.03
N LYS A 60 -29.64 -16.96 17.77
CA LYS A 60 -29.51 -15.53 17.43
C LYS A 60 -28.05 -15.12 17.29
N LEU A 61 -27.19 -15.52 18.23
CA LEU A 61 -25.76 -15.24 18.18
C LEU A 61 -25.10 -15.83 16.92
N ARG A 62 -25.44 -17.06 16.55
CA ARG A 62 -24.90 -17.69 15.33
C ARG A 62 -25.35 -16.96 14.06
N ASP A 63 -26.57 -16.45 14.02
CA ASP A 63 -27.05 -15.65 12.89
C ASP A 63 -26.34 -14.29 12.81
N GLU A 64 -26.13 -13.62 13.95
CA GLU A 64 -25.34 -12.39 14.03
C GLU A 64 -23.90 -12.61 13.56
N ILE A 65 -23.27 -13.72 13.97
CA ILE A 65 -21.92 -14.11 13.50
C ILE A 65 -21.91 -14.30 11.98
N LYS A 66 -22.89 -15.01 11.40
CA LYS A 66 -22.98 -15.20 9.95
C LYS A 66 -23.11 -13.87 9.20
N ILE A 67 -23.96 -12.96 9.70
CA ILE A 67 -24.13 -11.62 9.13
C ILE A 67 -22.81 -10.85 9.20
N LEU A 68 -22.13 -10.88 10.34
CA LEU A 68 -20.86 -10.20 10.54
C LEU A 68 -19.76 -10.73 9.61
N LEU A 69 -19.63 -12.05 9.48
CA LEU A 69 -18.66 -12.68 8.57
C LEU A 69 -18.93 -12.29 7.11
N LYS A 70 -20.20 -12.31 6.68
CA LYS A 70 -20.58 -11.88 5.33
C LYS A 70 -20.26 -10.40 5.11
N ALA A 71 -20.58 -9.53 6.07
CA ALA A 71 -20.31 -8.10 5.99
C ALA A 71 -18.79 -7.83 5.94
N MET A 72 -18.01 -8.53 6.75
CA MET A 72 -16.55 -8.40 6.78
C MET A 72 -15.92 -8.88 5.47
N SER A 73 -16.35 -10.03 4.96
CA SER A 73 -15.89 -10.56 3.67
C SER A 73 -16.18 -9.58 2.52
N ASN A 74 -17.38 -9.00 2.48
CA ASN A 74 -17.71 -7.98 1.48
C ASN A 74 -16.83 -6.72 1.60
N LYS A 75 -16.58 -6.25 2.83
CA LYS A 75 -15.67 -5.11 3.07
C LYS A 75 -14.25 -5.42 2.61
N MET A 76 -13.73 -6.60 2.92
CA MET A 76 -12.40 -7.05 2.49
C MET A 76 -12.30 -7.14 0.97
N TRP A 77 -13.34 -7.67 0.30
CA TRP A 77 -13.40 -7.73 -1.16
C TRP A 77 -13.43 -6.35 -1.81
N ASN A 78 -14.26 -5.44 -1.28
CA ASN A 78 -14.32 -4.07 -1.76
C ASN A 78 -12.98 -3.35 -1.58
N GLN A 79 -12.35 -3.48 -0.41
CA GLN A 79 -11.04 -2.89 -0.16
C GLN A 79 -9.97 -3.47 -1.09
N PHE A 80 -10.02 -4.78 -1.36
CA PHE A 80 -9.11 -5.44 -2.29
C PHE A 80 -9.22 -4.83 -3.69
N ASN A 81 -10.45 -4.68 -4.20
CA ASN A 81 -10.71 -4.09 -5.52
C ASN A 81 -10.33 -2.61 -5.59
N THR A 82 -10.73 -1.80 -4.60
CA THR A 82 -10.38 -0.38 -4.54
C THR A 82 -8.87 -0.17 -4.63
N VAL A 83 -8.11 -0.94 -3.87
CA VAL A 83 -6.65 -0.84 -3.88
C VAL A 83 -6.06 -1.36 -5.20
N ASN A 84 -6.61 -2.42 -5.80
CA ASN A 84 -6.15 -2.89 -7.13
C ASN A 84 -6.37 -1.84 -8.22
N VAL A 85 -7.52 -1.18 -8.23
CA VAL A 85 -7.80 -0.08 -9.17
C VAL A 85 -6.81 1.06 -8.94
N ALA A 86 -6.54 1.45 -7.69
CA ALA A 86 -5.56 2.47 -7.37
C ALA A 86 -4.14 2.10 -7.84
N PHE A 87 -3.72 0.83 -7.67
CA PHE A 87 -2.45 0.34 -8.21
C PHE A 87 -2.41 0.43 -9.74
N THR A 88 -3.46 -0.02 -10.43
CA THR A 88 -3.55 0.04 -11.90
C THR A 88 -3.43 1.48 -12.40
N ASN A 89 -4.15 2.41 -11.80
CA ASN A 89 -4.09 3.82 -12.17
C ASN A 89 -2.68 4.40 -11.95
N ARG A 90 -2.09 4.18 -10.76
CA ARG A 90 -0.74 4.66 -10.45
C ARG A 90 0.32 4.07 -11.39
N MET A 91 0.21 2.79 -11.75
CA MET A 91 1.11 2.17 -12.72
C MET A 91 0.96 2.78 -14.11
N SER A 92 -0.28 3.10 -14.54
CA SER A 92 -0.51 3.82 -15.80
C SER A 92 0.15 5.19 -15.77
N GLU A 93 -0.15 6.01 -14.75
CA GLU A 93 0.43 7.35 -14.59
C GLU A 93 1.96 7.32 -14.54
N THR A 94 2.54 6.34 -13.83
CA THR A 94 4.00 6.18 -13.74
C THR A 94 4.61 5.76 -15.07
N THR A 95 3.90 4.94 -15.85
CA THR A 95 4.31 4.54 -17.20
C THR A 95 4.27 5.73 -18.16
N ASP A 96 3.22 6.54 -18.11
CA ASP A 96 3.09 7.74 -18.93
C ASP A 96 4.17 8.77 -18.60
N ALA A 97 4.44 8.99 -17.30
CA ALA A 97 5.54 9.83 -16.85
C ALA A 97 6.90 9.31 -17.34
N LYS A 98 7.14 8.00 -17.28
CA LYS A 98 8.37 7.37 -17.81
C LYS A 98 8.49 7.59 -19.32
N ASN A 99 7.43 7.39 -20.08
CA ASN A 99 7.44 7.58 -21.54
C ASN A 99 7.70 9.05 -21.92
N SER A 100 7.12 9.99 -21.17
CA SER A 100 7.38 11.42 -21.34
C SER A 100 8.85 11.77 -21.08
N LEU A 101 9.43 11.24 -19.99
CA LEU A 101 10.85 11.41 -19.68
C LEU A 101 11.77 10.81 -20.77
N GLN A 102 11.44 9.63 -21.31
CA GLN A 102 12.20 9.03 -22.43
C GLN A 102 12.14 9.90 -23.68
N THR A 103 10.97 10.45 -23.99
CA THR A 103 10.79 11.36 -25.12
C THR A 103 11.60 12.65 -24.94
N HIS A 104 11.60 13.20 -23.73
CA HIS A 104 12.40 14.39 -23.41
C HIS A 104 13.90 14.10 -23.51
N LEU A 105 14.36 12.98 -22.95
CA LEU A 105 15.75 12.55 -23.04
C LEU A 105 16.21 12.41 -24.50
N ALA A 106 15.39 11.82 -25.37
CA ALA A 106 15.72 11.70 -26.79
C ALA A 106 15.91 13.07 -27.46
N LYS A 107 15.05 14.05 -27.14
CA LYS A 107 15.20 15.44 -27.62
C LYS A 107 16.46 16.10 -27.08
N THR A 108 16.74 15.96 -25.78
CA THR A 108 17.95 16.51 -25.17
C THR A 108 19.22 15.91 -25.81
N LEU A 109 19.24 14.61 -26.09
CA LEU A 109 20.36 13.97 -26.80
C LEU A 109 20.52 14.51 -28.23
N GLN A 110 19.42 14.76 -28.93
CA GLN A 110 19.46 15.39 -30.25
C GLN A 110 20.01 16.82 -30.17
N GLU A 111 19.59 17.62 -29.19
CA GLU A 111 20.08 18.98 -28.97
C GLU A 111 21.57 19.00 -28.59
N ILE A 112 22.03 18.04 -27.77
CA ILE A 112 23.45 17.85 -27.46
C ILE A 112 24.24 17.64 -28.75
N PHE A 113 23.84 16.68 -29.57
CA PHE A 113 24.52 16.38 -30.84
C PHE A 113 24.57 17.61 -31.76
N GLN A 114 23.46 18.34 -31.90
CA GLN A 114 23.40 19.56 -32.70
C GLN A 114 24.31 20.66 -32.16
N THR A 115 24.40 20.80 -30.83
CA THR A 115 25.27 21.79 -30.18
C THR A 115 26.74 21.43 -30.32
N GLU A 116 27.10 20.15 -30.27
CA GLU A 116 28.46 19.67 -30.55
C GLU A 116 28.86 19.97 -31.99
N MET A 117 27.99 19.69 -32.96
CA MET A 117 28.23 20.04 -34.37
C MET A 117 28.37 21.56 -34.57
N LEU A 118 27.57 22.36 -33.87
CA LEU A 118 27.68 23.82 -33.89
C LEU A 118 29.05 24.27 -33.36
N ILE A 119 29.48 23.74 -32.22
CA ILE A 119 30.79 24.02 -31.61
C ILE A 119 31.92 23.72 -32.61
N ASP A 120 31.89 22.56 -33.26
CA ASP A 120 32.90 22.19 -34.26
C ASP A 120 32.90 23.14 -35.46
N SER A 121 31.72 23.54 -35.95
CA SER A 121 31.61 24.51 -37.04
C SER A 121 32.15 25.90 -36.65
N LEU A 122 31.90 26.34 -35.41
CA LEU A 122 32.39 27.61 -34.88
C LEU A 122 33.91 27.59 -34.71
N LYS A 123 34.48 26.50 -34.20
CA LYS A 123 35.94 26.30 -34.10
C LYS A 123 36.59 26.34 -35.48
N LYS A 124 35.99 25.70 -36.47
CA LYS A 124 36.47 25.76 -37.85
C LYS A 124 36.41 27.18 -38.43
N ALA A 125 35.28 27.86 -38.29
CA ALA A 125 35.13 29.25 -38.76
C ALA A 125 36.13 30.21 -38.08
N LEU A 126 36.43 29.99 -36.80
CA LEU A 126 37.47 30.73 -36.08
C LEU A 126 38.84 30.51 -36.74
N SER A 127 39.23 29.25 -36.95
CA SER A 127 40.51 28.91 -37.59
C SER A 127 40.62 29.49 -39.01
N ASP A 128 39.53 29.44 -39.78
CA ASP A 128 39.47 29.98 -41.16
C ASP A 128 39.62 31.50 -41.19
N LYS A 129 39.30 32.22 -40.11
CA LYS A 129 39.47 33.68 -39.99
C LYS A 129 40.80 34.09 -39.36
N GLU A 130 41.32 33.32 -38.41
CA GLU A 130 42.60 33.61 -37.75
C GLU A 130 43.81 33.48 -38.69
N CYS A 131 43.78 32.52 -39.63
CA CYS A 131 44.84 32.34 -40.62
C CYS A 131 45.04 33.57 -41.52
N PRO A 132 44.02 34.08 -42.24
CA PRO A 132 44.18 35.27 -43.08
C PRO A 132 44.44 36.54 -42.25
N LEU A 133 43.92 36.65 -41.02
CA LEU A 133 44.23 37.77 -40.14
C LEU A 133 45.74 37.89 -39.88
N LYS A 134 46.41 36.79 -39.54
CA LYS A 134 47.86 36.77 -39.30
C LYS A 134 48.64 37.23 -40.54
N VAL A 135 48.25 36.75 -41.72
CA VAL A 135 48.89 37.14 -43.00
C VAL A 135 48.70 38.65 -43.25
N ALA A 136 47.50 39.17 -43.03
CA ALA A 136 47.20 40.59 -43.20
C ALA A 136 47.98 41.48 -42.22
N GLN A 137 48.08 41.06 -40.95
CA GLN A 137 48.87 41.74 -39.92
C GLN A 137 50.36 41.78 -40.29
N THR A 138 50.95 40.65 -40.70
CA THR A 138 52.35 40.62 -41.16
C THR A 138 52.60 41.54 -42.35
N ARG A 139 51.66 41.64 -43.31
CA ARG A 139 51.79 42.58 -44.44
C ARG A 139 51.74 44.04 -43.98
N LEU A 140 50.85 44.39 -43.04
CA LEU A 140 50.77 45.75 -42.50
C LEU A 140 52.07 46.18 -41.79
N GLU A 141 52.79 45.25 -41.18
CA GLU A 141 54.08 45.51 -40.53
C GLU A 141 55.23 45.72 -41.52
N LEU A 142 55.23 44.98 -42.64
CA LEU A 142 56.35 44.94 -43.58
C LEU A 142 56.20 45.88 -44.80
N CYS A 143 54.98 46.32 -45.12
CA CYS A 143 54.69 47.08 -46.33
C CYS A 143 53.90 48.37 -46.04
N ARG A 144 54.40 49.50 -46.57
CA ARG A 144 53.70 50.81 -46.57
C ARG A 144 53.45 51.28 -48.00
N ASP A 145 52.48 50.64 -48.65
CA ASP A 145 52.07 50.86 -50.04
C ASP A 145 50.62 51.39 -50.14
N ASN A 146 50.19 51.81 -51.35
CA ASN A 146 48.85 52.37 -51.59
C ASN A 146 47.67 51.52 -51.06
N PRO A 147 47.69 50.17 -51.10
CA PRO A 147 46.63 49.32 -50.53
C PRO A 147 46.51 49.34 -48.99
N HIS A 148 47.49 49.91 -48.27
CA HIS A 148 47.61 49.82 -46.81
C HIS A 148 46.33 50.25 -46.07
N GLN A 149 45.70 51.35 -46.48
CA GLN A 149 44.57 51.92 -45.76
C GLN A 149 43.29 51.06 -45.83
N ARG A 150 43.10 50.32 -46.94
CA ARG A 150 42.00 49.35 -47.07
C ARG A 150 42.25 48.11 -46.23
N LEU A 151 43.48 47.61 -46.20
CA LEU A 151 43.86 46.42 -45.44
C LEU A 151 43.66 46.62 -43.92
N VAL A 152 43.90 47.82 -43.40
CA VAL A 152 43.61 48.17 -41.99
C VAL A 152 42.11 48.00 -41.66
N GLY A 153 41.23 48.42 -42.57
CA GLY A 153 39.78 48.26 -42.40
C GLY A 153 39.37 46.78 -42.38
N GLU A 154 39.85 46.01 -43.35
CA GLU A 154 39.57 44.57 -43.46
C GLU A 154 40.08 43.78 -42.24
N VAL A 155 41.27 44.12 -41.73
CA VAL A 155 41.81 43.53 -40.48
C VAL A 155 40.87 43.76 -39.31
N ARG A 156 40.37 44.99 -39.13
CA ARG A 156 39.43 45.34 -38.06
C ARG A 156 38.12 44.56 -38.17
N GLU A 157 37.57 44.43 -39.38
CA GLU A 157 36.36 43.65 -39.64
C GLU A 157 36.55 42.16 -39.32
N ILE A 158 37.72 41.60 -39.64
CA ILE A 158 38.06 40.20 -39.30
C ILE A 158 38.19 40.04 -37.78
N GLU A 159 38.84 40.98 -37.08
CA GLU A 159 38.97 40.97 -35.62
C GLU A 159 37.60 41.02 -34.93
N ASP A 160 36.71 41.91 -35.37
CA ASP A 160 35.33 42.00 -34.86
C ASP A 160 34.54 40.69 -35.10
N THR A 161 34.75 40.07 -36.27
CA THR A 161 34.11 38.79 -36.61
C THR A 161 34.63 37.66 -35.72
N ILE A 162 35.96 37.59 -35.49
CA ILE A 162 36.58 36.61 -34.60
C ILE A 162 36.06 36.79 -33.17
N HIS A 163 35.93 38.03 -32.69
CA HIS A 163 35.39 38.30 -31.36
C HIS A 163 33.96 37.73 -31.20
N LYS A 164 33.06 38.03 -32.14
CA LYS A 164 31.69 37.49 -32.14
C LYS A 164 31.65 35.96 -32.24
N LEU A 165 32.53 35.34 -33.03
CA LEU A 165 32.64 33.88 -33.12
C LEU A 165 33.07 33.25 -31.79
N ARG A 166 33.99 33.89 -31.06
CA ARG A 166 34.42 33.42 -29.73
C ARG A 166 33.31 33.53 -28.69
N GLU A 167 32.57 34.64 -28.69
CA GLU A 167 31.39 34.80 -27.81
C GLU A 167 30.36 33.68 -28.07
N ARG A 168 30.03 33.44 -29.34
CA ARG A 168 29.09 32.37 -29.72
C ARG A 168 29.59 30.97 -29.38
N LEU A 169 30.89 30.73 -29.51
CA LEU A 169 31.50 29.47 -29.10
C LEU A 169 31.36 29.25 -27.59
N MET A 170 31.65 30.27 -26.79
CA MET A 170 31.49 30.22 -25.33
C MET A 170 30.02 29.97 -24.93
N GLU A 171 29.06 30.66 -25.55
CA GLU A 171 27.63 30.43 -25.34
C GLU A 171 27.21 28.99 -25.68
N ALA A 172 27.71 28.45 -26.79
CA ALA A 172 27.40 27.08 -27.21
C ALA A 172 28.00 26.04 -26.24
N GLU A 173 29.23 26.26 -25.76
CA GLU A 173 29.89 25.39 -24.77
C GLU A 173 29.16 25.40 -23.41
N ILE A 174 28.69 26.56 -22.94
CA ILE A 174 27.86 26.66 -21.72
C ILE A 174 26.52 25.94 -21.91
N THR A 175 25.91 26.10 -23.09
CA THR A 175 24.66 25.42 -23.43
C THR A 175 24.83 23.91 -23.41
N LEU A 176 25.91 23.39 -24.02
CA LEU A 176 26.24 21.96 -24.01
C LEU A 176 26.39 21.43 -22.58
N GLN A 177 27.12 22.13 -21.71
CA GLN A 177 27.26 21.72 -20.31
C GLN A 177 25.91 21.66 -19.58
N THR A 178 25.00 22.59 -19.87
CA THR A 178 23.66 22.61 -19.29
C THR A 178 22.83 21.43 -19.78
N LEU A 179 22.87 21.14 -21.09
CA LEU A 179 22.17 20.00 -21.68
C LEU A 179 22.66 18.67 -21.11
N VAL A 180 23.97 18.50 -20.92
CA VAL A 180 24.54 17.28 -20.31
C VAL A 180 24.03 17.08 -18.88
N LYS A 181 23.98 18.14 -18.06
CA LYS A 181 23.40 18.07 -16.71
C LYS A 181 21.92 17.69 -16.73
N THR A 182 21.16 18.28 -17.65
CA THR A 182 19.73 17.95 -17.84
C THR A 182 19.57 16.48 -18.23
N LYS A 183 20.40 15.98 -19.14
CA LYS A 183 20.40 14.58 -19.57
C LYS A 183 20.68 13.63 -18.39
N ASP A 184 21.63 13.93 -17.52
CA ASP A 184 21.92 13.10 -16.35
C ASP A 184 20.77 13.11 -15.32
N ALA A 185 20.10 14.25 -15.14
CA ALA A 185 18.90 14.33 -14.31
C ALA A 185 17.74 13.47 -14.87
N LEU A 186 17.53 13.52 -16.19
CA LEU A 186 16.50 12.71 -16.86
C LEU A 186 16.78 11.20 -16.74
N ASP A 187 18.03 10.78 -16.92
CA ASP A 187 18.45 9.38 -16.73
C ASP A 187 18.19 8.91 -15.29
N HIS A 188 18.49 9.75 -14.31
CA HIS A 188 18.24 9.46 -12.90
C HIS A 188 16.75 9.26 -12.63
N ASP A 189 15.91 10.20 -13.09
CA ASP A 189 14.46 10.13 -12.92
C ASP A 189 13.86 8.89 -13.62
N LEU A 190 14.35 8.55 -14.81
CA LEU A 190 13.97 7.32 -15.51
C LEU A 190 14.29 6.07 -14.70
N SER A 191 15.48 6.02 -14.08
CA SER A 191 15.87 4.92 -13.19
C SER A 191 14.90 4.79 -12.02
N ILE A 192 14.50 5.91 -11.41
CA ILE A 192 13.51 5.92 -10.32
C ILE A 192 12.17 5.40 -10.82
N LYS A 193 11.62 5.94 -11.92
CA LYS A 193 10.31 5.50 -12.45
C LYS A 193 10.30 4.02 -12.82
N ALA A 194 11.38 3.52 -13.41
CA ALA A 194 11.53 2.10 -13.73
C ALA A 194 11.52 1.23 -12.45
N LYS A 195 12.22 1.64 -11.39
CA LYS A 195 12.21 0.94 -10.10
C LYS A 195 10.82 0.98 -9.44
N SER A 196 10.15 2.14 -9.46
CA SER A 196 8.78 2.27 -8.92
C SER A 196 7.80 1.34 -9.63
N LEU A 197 7.82 1.28 -10.97
CA LEU A 197 6.98 0.36 -11.74
C LEU A 197 7.26 -1.10 -11.39
N PHE A 198 8.54 -1.48 -11.29
CA PHE A 198 8.91 -2.84 -10.92
C PHE A 198 8.38 -3.22 -9.54
N LEU A 199 8.51 -2.34 -8.55
CA LEU A 199 7.97 -2.59 -7.21
C LEU A 199 6.45 -2.76 -7.24
N ASP A 200 5.75 -1.89 -7.94
CA ASP A 200 4.29 -1.94 -8.03
C ASP A 200 3.80 -3.21 -8.73
N GLN A 201 4.43 -3.59 -9.85
CA GLN A 201 4.05 -4.74 -10.67
C GLN A 201 4.44 -6.07 -10.00
N GLU A 202 5.71 -6.22 -9.64
CA GLU A 202 6.27 -7.51 -9.27
C GLU A 202 6.19 -7.78 -7.77
N LYS A 203 6.26 -6.73 -6.93
CA LYS A 203 6.19 -6.91 -5.47
C LYS A 203 4.76 -6.74 -4.99
N CYS A 204 4.18 -5.56 -5.19
CA CYS A 204 2.87 -5.25 -4.64
C CYS A 204 1.76 -6.04 -5.34
N MET A 205 1.61 -5.89 -6.66
CA MET A 205 0.58 -6.61 -7.40
C MET A 205 0.84 -8.12 -7.45
N GLY A 206 2.12 -8.54 -7.46
CA GLY A 206 2.52 -9.93 -7.28
C GLY A 206 1.90 -10.58 -6.03
N MET A 207 2.07 -9.96 -4.86
CA MET A 207 1.50 -10.46 -3.60
C MET A 207 -0.04 -10.46 -3.59
N ARG A 208 -0.68 -9.53 -4.30
CA ARG A 208 -2.14 -9.40 -4.31
C ARG A 208 -2.84 -10.46 -5.16
N LYS A 209 -2.12 -11.14 -6.07
CA LYS A 209 -2.66 -12.27 -6.85
C LYS A 209 -3.10 -13.45 -5.97
N SER A 210 -2.55 -13.61 -4.77
CA SER A 210 -2.89 -14.70 -3.85
C SER A 210 -4.01 -14.34 -2.86
N PHE A 211 -4.70 -13.22 -3.02
CA PHE A 211 -5.78 -12.84 -2.12
C PHE A 211 -6.95 -13.84 -2.22
N PRO A 212 -7.47 -14.35 -1.09
CA PRO A 212 -8.49 -15.40 -1.09
C PRO A 212 -9.83 -14.90 -1.64
N SER A 213 -10.57 -15.80 -2.28
CA SER A 213 -11.93 -15.55 -2.75
C SER A 213 -12.92 -15.38 -1.59
N THR A 214 -14.02 -14.68 -1.85
CA THR A 214 -15.12 -14.42 -0.89
C THR A 214 -15.60 -15.67 -0.14
N PRO A 215 -15.78 -16.86 -0.75
CA PRO A 215 -16.17 -18.08 -0.03
C PRO A 215 -15.17 -18.48 1.07
N ARG A 216 -13.85 -18.44 0.76
CA ARG A 216 -12.78 -18.72 1.74
C ARG A 216 -12.76 -17.70 2.87
N LEU A 217 -13.11 -16.44 2.60
CA LEU A 217 -13.18 -15.38 3.60
C LEU A 217 -14.34 -15.56 4.60
N VAL A 218 -15.43 -16.20 4.19
CA VAL A 218 -16.57 -16.50 5.07
C VAL A 218 -16.38 -17.85 5.79
N GLY A 219 -15.27 -18.55 5.55
CA GLY A 219 -14.96 -19.84 6.18
C GLY A 219 -15.59 -21.05 5.48
N TYR A 220 -16.11 -20.87 4.26
CA TYR A 220 -16.48 -21.99 3.40
C TYR A 220 -15.23 -22.44 2.63
N THR A 221 -14.84 -23.70 2.80
CA THR A 221 -13.77 -24.33 2.00
C THR A 221 -14.22 -24.54 0.56
#